data_AF-A0A0Q4RAN3-F1
#
_entry.id   AF-A0A0Q4RAN3-F1
#
_cell.length_a   1.000
_cell.length_b   1.000
_cell.length_c   1.000
_cell.angle_alpha   90.00
_cell.angle_beta   90.00
_cell.angle_gamma   90.00
#
_symmetry.space_group_name_H-M   'P 1'
#
loop_
_entity.id
_entity.type
_entity.pdbx_description
1 polymer ?
#
loop_
_entity_poly.entity_id
_entity_poly.type
_entity_poly.pdbx_seq_one_letter_code
_entity_poly.pdbx_strand_id
1 'polypeptide(L)'
;MRIPLTHPFGAARQKTTLGWPLVVALVAASAAPSVPAMAQRGRGATAPAGSPVVQVNTGRGRLVTLARPMSDLFVADDAIADVQVRSPTQLYIFGKKTGETTISATAKGGAVVYSATIRVGNNLDSVQQMLGLAMPEAQVVATPMNGLILLTGTVAAPEDAAEAERLVQAFVGDSTKVLSRLKTATPLQVNLQVRIAEVSRSFVKNIGVNLTSRGSGNFLFNIAQGRQGTITTVPGVIGAPNAPVDVNGAVPGNTLFGFPGKAAIGSTIGLAGRLLGLDLLAAIDLGETTGQVTTLANPNLTALSGETGTFLAGGEVPIPIAQALGTVTVDYKQYGVSLAYTPTVLSDGRISLRVRPEVSQLDYSNAVTLNGTRVPGLTTRRTETTVELGSGQSMMISGLLSNSHNNSYDKTPGLANLPIIGALFRSNAFQRNETELVIVITPYLVKPVNNASDIALPTDGARAPSDIDRVLLGTLSASGGGKRPVPTVARPAYVQPSVGATAPVMPVPRSDIRRSEDDVRAPAPIANGTGKVSKPGTAVVPAPGFSN
;
A
#
# COMPACT_ATOMS: atom_id res chain seq x y z
N MET A 1 -42.57 46.15 -44.47
CA MET A 1 -42.29 46.93 -45.70
C MET A 1 -40.81 46.79 -46.04
N ARG A 2 -40.49 46.40 -47.28
CA ARG A 2 -39.17 46.43 -47.98
C ARG A 2 -37.84 46.10 -47.24
N ILE A 3 -37.27 44.96 -47.67
CA ILE A 3 -35.83 44.68 -47.92
C ILE A 3 -35.34 45.47 -49.18
N PRO A 4 -34.09 45.37 -49.72
CA PRO A 4 -32.79 44.85 -49.23
C PRO A 4 -31.55 45.72 -49.61
N LEU A 5 -30.34 45.11 -49.49
CA LEU A 5 -29.07 45.26 -50.24
C LEU A 5 -27.89 45.84 -49.43
N THR A 6 -26.64 45.35 -49.47
CA THR A 6 -25.91 44.48 -50.45
C THR A 6 -25.05 43.34 -49.82
N HIS A 7 -24.52 42.46 -50.69
CA HIS A 7 -23.69 41.25 -50.48
C HIS A 7 -22.24 41.46 -51.06
N PRO A 8 -21.38 40.44 -51.31
CA PRO A 8 -20.80 39.39 -50.44
C PRO A 8 -19.28 39.09 -50.72
N PHE A 9 -18.68 38.12 -50.02
CA PHE A 9 -17.73 37.06 -50.49
C PHE A 9 -17.45 36.16 -49.25
N GLY A 10 -17.26 34.84 -49.23
CA GLY A 10 -17.31 33.67 -50.13
C GLY A 10 -16.79 32.46 -49.29
N ALA A 11 -16.85 31.17 -49.63
CA ALA A 11 -17.56 30.39 -50.65
C ALA A 11 -17.52 28.89 -50.22
N ALA A 12 -18.57 28.11 -50.49
CA ALA A 12 -18.53 26.64 -50.67
C ALA A 12 -19.93 26.16 -51.09
N ARG A 13 -20.07 25.47 -52.23
CA ARG A 13 -21.37 25.04 -52.80
C ARG A 13 -21.62 23.54 -52.65
N GLN A 14 -22.89 23.17 -52.77
CA GLN A 14 -23.46 21.86 -52.47
C GLN A 14 -24.15 21.26 -53.72
N LYS A 15 -24.48 19.95 -53.68
CA LYS A 15 -25.43 19.19 -54.56
C LYS A 15 -24.90 18.86 -55.99
N THR A 16 -25.34 17.84 -56.75
CA THR A 16 -26.63 17.13 -56.87
C THR A 16 -26.47 15.83 -57.73
N THR A 17 -27.53 15.02 -57.82
CA THR A 17 -27.67 13.73 -58.53
C THR A 17 -28.31 13.80 -59.94
N LEU A 18 -27.87 12.98 -60.92
CA LEU A 18 -28.57 12.42 -62.12
C LEU A 18 -27.57 11.54 -62.95
N GLY A 19 -27.91 10.63 -63.89
CA GLY A 19 -29.17 9.88 -64.13
C GLY A 19 -29.38 9.32 -65.57
N TRP A 20 -29.22 7.99 -65.78
CA TRP A 20 -29.82 7.12 -66.87
C TRP A 20 -29.37 7.32 -68.35
N PRO A 21 -29.67 6.43 -69.37
CA PRO A 21 -30.07 4.98 -69.43
C PRO A 21 -29.43 4.12 -70.61
N LEU A 22 -29.99 2.90 -70.87
CA LEU A 22 -29.98 2.04 -72.10
C LEU A 22 -28.72 1.18 -72.48
N VAL A 23 -28.71 -0.02 -73.11
CA VAL A 23 -29.53 -1.27 -73.32
C VAL A 23 -28.92 -2.07 -74.53
N VAL A 24 -29.24 -3.39 -74.66
CA VAL A 24 -28.76 -4.42 -75.67
C VAL A 24 -27.42 -5.09 -75.30
N ALA A 25 -27.12 -6.39 -75.44
CA ALA A 25 -27.79 -7.67 -75.84
C ALA A 25 -27.39 -8.78 -74.81
N LEU A 26 -27.97 -9.99 -74.64
CA LEU A 26 -28.51 -11.12 -75.46
C LEU A 26 -27.47 -12.21 -75.84
N VAL A 27 -27.92 -13.48 -75.74
CA VAL A 27 -27.27 -14.78 -76.07
C VAL A 27 -26.33 -15.34 -74.98
N ALA A 28 -26.37 -16.60 -74.55
CA ALA A 28 -27.40 -17.63 -74.32
C ALA A 28 -26.67 -18.96 -73.93
N ALA A 29 -27.34 -19.79 -73.13
CA ALA A 29 -27.25 -21.26 -73.09
C ALA A 29 -26.01 -22.02 -72.54
N SER A 30 -26.37 -23.08 -71.81
CA SER A 30 -25.69 -24.36 -71.57
C SER A 30 -24.47 -24.41 -70.63
N ALA A 31 -24.67 -25.12 -69.52
CA ALA A 31 -23.62 -25.71 -68.70
C ALA A 31 -23.38 -27.17 -69.12
N ALA A 32 -22.11 -27.57 -69.23
CA ALA A 32 -21.68 -28.97 -69.27
C ALA A 32 -20.26 -29.05 -68.64
N PRO A 33 -19.93 -30.11 -67.90
CA PRO A 33 -18.66 -30.20 -67.18
C PRO A 33 -17.52 -30.61 -68.10
N SER A 34 -16.45 -29.80 -68.17
CA SER A 34 -15.22 -30.16 -68.87
C SER A 34 -14.28 -30.97 -67.97
N VAL A 35 -13.93 -32.17 -68.43
CA VAL A 35 -12.90 -33.03 -67.84
C VAL A 35 -11.54 -32.28 -67.91
N PRO A 36 -10.72 -32.24 -66.85
CA PRO A 36 -9.42 -31.59 -66.92
C PRO A 36 -8.49 -32.36 -67.87
N ALA A 37 -8.08 -31.69 -68.95
CA ALA A 37 -7.17 -32.26 -69.93
C ALA A 37 -5.77 -32.51 -69.33
N MET A 38 -5.20 -33.66 -69.66
CA MET A 38 -3.86 -34.09 -69.24
C MET A 38 -2.78 -33.24 -69.91
N ALA A 39 -2.42 -32.11 -69.29
CA ALA A 39 -1.35 -31.24 -69.76
C ALA A 39 0.03 -31.88 -69.52
N GLN A 40 0.64 -32.37 -70.60
CA GLN A 40 1.94 -33.03 -70.60
C GLN A 40 3.07 -32.04 -70.26
N ARG A 41 3.42 -31.91 -68.97
CA ARG A 41 4.64 -31.21 -68.55
C ARG A 41 5.88 -31.97 -69.07
N GLY A 42 6.70 -31.27 -69.85
CA GLY A 42 7.99 -31.79 -70.29
C GLY A 42 8.89 -32.16 -69.10
N ARG A 43 9.69 -33.21 -69.26
CA ARG A 43 10.68 -33.65 -68.27
C ARG A 43 11.85 -32.66 -68.19
N GLY A 44 11.64 -31.56 -67.46
CA GLY A 44 12.76 -30.83 -66.85
C GLY A 44 13.35 -31.68 -65.74
N ALA A 45 14.67 -31.85 -65.72
CA ALA A 45 15.35 -32.68 -64.73
C ALA A 45 15.10 -32.15 -63.32
N THR A 46 14.56 -33.02 -62.44
CA THR A 46 14.48 -32.73 -61.01
C THR A 46 15.89 -32.73 -60.44
N ALA A 47 16.43 -31.54 -60.12
CA ALA A 47 17.60 -31.44 -59.26
C ALA A 47 17.28 -32.14 -57.93
N PRO A 48 18.15 -32.99 -57.38
CA PRO A 48 17.90 -33.66 -56.12
C PRO A 48 17.71 -32.63 -55.00
N ALA A 49 16.81 -32.95 -54.07
CA ALA A 49 16.50 -32.10 -52.91
C ALA A 49 17.78 -31.74 -52.12
N GLY A 50 17.75 -30.58 -51.47
CA GLY A 50 18.90 -30.04 -50.72
C GLY A 50 19.51 -31.06 -49.76
N SER A 51 20.85 -31.09 -49.71
CA SER A 51 21.63 -32.07 -48.96
C SER A 51 21.14 -32.18 -47.51
N PRO A 52 20.76 -33.38 -47.01
CA PRO A 52 20.33 -33.54 -45.63
C PRO A 52 21.39 -33.05 -44.64
N VAL A 53 20.97 -32.24 -43.68
CA VAL A 53 21.82 -31.77 -42.58
C VAL A 53 21.85 -32.84 -41.49
N VAL A 54 23.04 -33.36 -41.17
CA VAL A 54 23.23 -34.40 -40.15
C VAL A 54 23.89 -33.77 -38.93
N GLN A 55 23.11 -33.59 -37.86
CA GLN A 55 23.66 -33.17 -36.57
C GLN A 55 24.34 -34.35 -35.86
N VAL A 56 25.54 -34.09 -35.33
CA VAL A 56 26.36 -35.01 -34.52
C VAL A 56 26.98 -34.21 -33.37
N ASN A 57 27.13 -34.79 -32.18
CA ASN A 57 27.79 -34.12 -31.07
C ASN A 57 29.31 -34.36 -31.09
N THR A 58 30.08 -33.41 -30.57
CA THR A 58 31.51 -33.61 -30.26
C THR A 58 31.71 -34.85 -29.36
N GLY A 59 32.68 -35.69 -29.68
CA GLY A 59 32.97 -36.94 -28.95
C GLY A 59 31.93 -38.06 -29.11
N ARG A 60 30.89 -37.87 -29.94
CA ARG A 60 29.92 -38.92 -30.30
C ARG A 60 29.99 -39.24 -31.79
N GLY A 61 29.40 -40.36 -32.17
CA GLY A 61 29.21 -40.67 -33.58
C GLY A 61 27.86 -41.30 -33.91
N ARG A 62 27.54 -41.26 -35.20
CA ARG A 62 26.23 -41.60 -35.77
C ARG A 62 26.41 -42.52 -36.97
N LEU A 63 25.76 -43.68 -36.91
CA LEU A 63 25.66 -44.59 -38.04
C LEU A 63 24.66 -44.03 -39.07
N VAL A 64 25.06 -43.98 -40.33
CA VAL A 64 24.21 -43.65 -41.48
C VAL A 64 24.23 -44.83 -42.44
N THR A 65 23.05 -45.26 -42.88
CA THR A 65 22.88 -46.31 -43.88
C THR A 65 22.57 -45.68 -45.24
N LEU A 66 23.32 -46.05 -46.26
CA LEU A 66 23.18 -45.55 -47.63
C LEU A 66 22.23 -46.45 -48.43
N ALA A 67 21.45 -45.85 -49.33
CA ALA A 67 20.48 -46.58 -50.16
C ALA A 67 21.12 -47.46 -51.26
N ARG A 68 22.41 -47.26 -51.57
CA ARG A 68 23.18 -47.99 -52.57
C ARG A 68 24.61 -48.19 -52.07
N PRO A 69 25.36 -49.19 -52.55
CA PRO A 69 26.76 -49.35 -52.17
C PRO A 69 27.62 -48.20 -52.71
N MET A 70 28.45 -47.62 -51.86
CA MET A 70 29.49 -46.65 -52.23
C MET A 70 30.82 -47.34 -52.55
N SER A 71 31.62 -46.74 -53.43
CA SER A 71 33.02 -47.11 -53.68
C SER A 71 33.98 -46.13 -53.01
N ASP A 72 33.67 -44.84 -53.05
CA ASP A 72 34.56 -43.78 -52.60
C ASP A 72 33.79 -42.82 -51.67
N LEU A 73 34.54 -42.22 -50.74
CA LEU A 73 34.05 -41.33 -49.72
C LEU A 73 34.97 -40.11 -49.63
N PHE A 74 34.37 -38.92 -49.67
CA PHE A 74 35.05 -37.65 -49.53
C PHE A 74 34.51 -36.90 -48.30
N VAL A 75 35.44 -36.35 -47.52
CA VAL A 75 35.16 -35.53 -46.33
C VAL A 75 35.87 -34.20 -46.56
N ALA A 76 35.14 -33.08 -46.52
CA ALA A 76 35.71 -31.77 -46.80
C ALA A 76 36.74 -31.32 -45.73
N ASP A 77 36.48 -31.64 -44.46
CA ASP A 77 37.36 -31.39 -43.32
C ASP A 77 37.17 -32.50 -42.26
N ASP A 78 38.19 -33.35 -42.10
CA ASP A 78 38.28 -34.43 -41.09
C ASP A 78 38.59 -33.89 -39.67
N ALA A 79 39.17 -32.69 -39.54
CA ALA A 79 39.38 -32.11 -38.21
C ALA A 79 38.05 -31.77 -37.52
N ILE A 80 36.98 -31.54 -38.30
CA ILE A 80 35.61 -31.33 -37.81
C ILE A 80 34.90 -32.67 -37.57
N ALA A 81 34.82 -33.54 -38.58
CA ALA A 81 34.18 -34.86 -38.45
C ALA A 81 34.91 -35.96 -39.22
N ASP A 82 35.20 -37.06 -38.52
CA ASP A 82 35.75 -38.30 -39.09
C ASP A 82 34.61 -39.18 -39.63
N VAL A 83 34.90 -39.98 -40.65
CA VAL A 83 33.92 -40.93 -41.20
C VAL A 83 34.57 -42.28 -41.49
N GLN A 84 34.19 -43.29 -40.71
CA GLN A 84 34.68 -44.65 -40.86
C GLN A 84 33.67 -45.51 -41.63
N VAL A 85 34.14 -46.23 -42.64
CA VAL A 85 33.32 -47.15 -43.44
C VAL A 85 33.19 -48.48 -42.70
N ARG A 86 31.97 -48.87 -42.34
CA ARG A 86 31.69 -50.17 -41.68
C ARG A 86 31.27 -51.25 -42.67
N SER A 87 30.60 -50.87 -43.75
CA SER A 87 30.26 -51.73 -44.89
C SER A 87 30.01 -50.87 -46.13
N PRO A 88 29.89 -51.44 -47.35
CA PRO A 88 29.60 -50.67 -48.57
C PRO A 88 28.32 -49.83 -48.49
N THR A 89 27.40 -50.12 -47.56
CA THR A 89 26.14 -49.38 -47.36
C THR A 89 26.05 -48.73 -45.97
N GLN A 90 27.13 -48.70 -45.17
CA GLN A 90 27.13 -48.13 -43.83
C GLN A 90 28.39 -47.32 -43.54
N LEU A 91 28.20 -46.05 -43.18
CA LEU A 91 29.25 -45.15 -42.70
C LEU A 91 28.96 -44.69 -41.27
N TYR A 92 30.01 -44.51 -40.47
CA TYR A 92 29.93 -44.07 -39.08
C TYR A 92 30.64 -42.73 -38.94
N ILE A 93 29.87 -41.67 -38.69
CA ILE A 93 30.37 -40.29 -38.60
C ILE A 93 30.71 -40.00 -37.15
N PHE A 94 31.94 -39.59 -36.82
CA PHE A 94 32.34 -39.13 -35.49
C PHE A 94 32.59 -37.61 -35.48
N GLY A 95 31.98 -36.88 -34.56
CA GLY A 95 32.27 -35.45 -34.38
C GLY A 95 33.56 -35.24 -33.58
N LYS A 96 34.63 -34.75 -34.23
CA LYS A 96 35.90 -34.43 -33.59
C LYS A 96 35.90 -33.01 -32.99
N LYS A 97 35.51 -32.01 -33.78
CA LYS A 97 35.56 -30.57 -33.41
C LYS A 97 34.31 -29.85 -33.86
N THR A 98 33.86 -28.86 -33.08
CA THR A 98 32.70 -28.03 -33.41
C THR A 98 32.89 -27.27 -34.73
N GLY A 99 31.94 -27.40 -35.66
CA GLY A 99 32.02 -26.83 -37.01
C GLY A 99 31.02 -27.44 -38.00
N GLU A 100 31.04 -26.96 -39.24
CA GLU A 100 30.28 -27.55 -40.35
C GLU A 100 31.24 -28.13 -41.39
N THR A 101 31.03 -29.38 -41.80
CA THR A 101 31.81 -30.07 -42.83
C THR A 101 30.87 -30.83 -43.75
N THR A 102 31.22 -30.98 -45.03
CA THR A 102 30.37 -31.71 -45.99
C THR A 102 31.00 -33.05 -46.33
N ILE A 103 30.17 -34.09 -46.34
CA ILE A 103 30.56 -35.43 -46.78
C ILE A 103 29.81 -35.81 -48.05
N SER A 104 30.50 -36.48 -48.96
CA SER A 104 29.91 -37.05 -50.16
C SER A 104 30.44 -38.46 -50.39
N ALA A 105 29.55 -39.38 -50.73
CA ALA A 105 29.87 -40.76 -51.06
C ALA A 105 29.43 -41.04 -52.49
N THR A 106 30.30 -41.64 -53.30
CA THR A 106 30.06 -41.95 -54.72
C THR A 106 30.08 -43.46 -54.97
N ALA A 107 29.37 -43.91 -56.00
CA ALA A 107 29.43 -45.28 -56.49
C ALA A 107 30.49 -45.42 -57.61
N LYS A 108 30.83 -46.66 -57.96
CA LYS A 108 31.86 -47.04 -58.96
C LYS A 108 31.72 -46.41 -60.36
N GLY A 109 30.58 -45.77 -60.66
CA GLY A 109 30.33 -45.00 -61.88
C GLY A 109 30.36 -43.47 -61.68
N GLY A 110 30.97 -42.96 -60.62
CA GLY A 110 31.08 -41.51 -60.31
C GLY A 110 29.81 -40.83 -59.81
N ALA A 111 28.66 -41.53 -59.80
CA ALA A 111 27.41 -40.98 -59.31
C ALA A 111 27.41 -40.82 -57.78
N VAL A 112 27.03 -39.63 -57.29
CA VAL A 112 26.86 -39.35 -55.85
C VAL A 112 25.69 -40.16 -55.30
N VAL A 113 25.97 -41.02 -54.32
CA VAL A 113 24.99 -41.87 -53.62
C VAL A 113 24.43 -41.16 -52.39
N TYR A 114 25.26 -40.37 -51.72
CA TYR A 114 24.90 -39.61 -50.53
C TYR A 114 25.71 -38.32 -50.48
N SER A 115 25.08 -37.22 -50.07
CA SER A 115 25.74 -35.93 -49.82
C SER A 115 25.04 -35.29 -48.64
N ALA A 116 25.78 -34.89 -47.61
CA ALA A 116 25.23 -34.37 -46.37
C ALA A 116 26.16 -33.33 -45.75
N THR A 117 25.57 -32.27 -45.20
CA THR A 117 26.32 -31.30 -44.37
C THR A 117 26.24 -31.77 -42.93
N ILE A 118 27.38 -32.17 -42.37
CA ILE A 118 27.50 -32.52 -40.96
C ILE A 118 27.65 -31.22 -40.17
N ARG A 119 26.80 -31.05 -39.16
CA ARG A 119 26.95 -30.00 -38.14
C ARG A 119 27.39 -30.66 -36.84
N VAL A 120 28.65 -30.43 -36.48
CA VAL A 120 29.21 -30.91 -35.22
C VAL A 120 29.03 -29.82 -34.16
N GLY A 121 28.26 -30.13 -33.11
CA GLY A 121 27.85 -29.16 -32.10
C GLY A 121 27.88 -29.69 -30.68
N ASN A 122 27.98 -28.77 -29.72
CA ASN A 122 27.82 -29.07 -28.30
C ASN A 122 26.37 -29.50 -28.03
N ASN A 123 26.12 -30.27 -26.96
CA ASN A 123 24.80 -30.85 -26.69
C ASN A 123 23.80 -29.83 -26.13
N LEU A 124 23.19 -29.04 -27.03
CA LEU A 124 22.24 -27.98 -26.70
C LEU A 124 20.88 -28.53 -26.22
N ASP A 125 20.49 -29.74 -26.64
CA ASP A 125 19.31 -30.42 -26.10
C ASP A 125 19.43 -30.64 -24.58
N SER A 126 20.66 -30.86 -24.09
CA SER A 126 20.93 -30.92 -22.65
C SER A 126 20.84 -29.57 -21.94
N VAL A 127 21.10 -28.44 -22.61
CA VAL A 127 20.83 -27.10 -22.04
C VAL A 127 19.33 -26.90 -21.86
N GLN A 128 18.54 -27.23 -22.88
CA GLN A 128 17.09 -27.10 -22.83
C GLN A 128 16.47 -28.07 -21.80
N GLN A 129 16.99 -29.30 -21.69
CA GLN A 129 16.57 -30.26 -20.68
C GLN A 129 16.97 -29.83 -19.26
N MET A 130 18.17 -29.26 -19.07
CA MET A 130 18.61 -28.71 -17.79
C MET A 130 17.74 -27.54 -17.36
N LEU A 131 17.46 -26.58 -18.26
CA LEU A 131 16.56 -25.46 -17.99
C LEU A 131 15.14 -25.94 -17.63
N GLY A 132 14.62 -26.94 -18.33
CA GLY A 132 13.31 -27.53 -18.01
C GLY A 132 13.26 -28.28 -16.67
N LEU A 133 14.40 -28.74 -16.13
CA LEU A 133 14.50 -29.38 -14.81
C LEU A 133 14.75 -28.36 -13.69
N ALA A 134 15.58 -27.34 -13.94
CA ALA A 134 15.93 -26.32 -12.95
C ALA A 134 14.84 -25.24 -12.82
N MET A 135 14.16 -24.89 -13.91
CA MET A 135 13.20 -23.78 -13.99
C MET A 135 11.89 -24.22 -14.68
N PRO A 136 11.14 -25.19 -14.14
CA PRO A 136 9.97 -25.78 -14.80
C PRO A 136 8.81 -24.79 -15.05
N GLU A 137 8.73 -23.71 -14.28
CA GLU A 137 7.71 -22.66 -14.46
C GLU A 137 8.08 -21.60 -15.52
N ALA A 138 9.37 -21.51 -15.89
CA ALA A 138 9.87 -20.52 -16.83
C ALA A 138 9.87 -21.05 -18.27
N GLN A 139 9.20 -20.34 -19.18
CA GLN A 139 9.19 -20.69 -20.60
C GLN A 139 10.43 -20.14 -21.30
N VAL A 140 11.61 -20.71 -20.99
CA VAL A 140 12.91 -20.31 -21.55
C VAL A 140 13.30 -21.22 -22.72
N VAL A 141 13.73 -20.63 -23.83
CA VAL A 141 14.27 -21.31 -25.01
C VAL A 141 15.67 -20.78 -25.30
N ALA A 142 16.66 -21.67 -25.38
CA ALA A 142 18.03 -21.34 -25.74
C ALA A 142 18.26 -21.55 -27.25
N THR A 143 18.47 -20.46 -28.00
CA THR A 143 18.72 -20.51 -29.46
C THR A 143 20.18 -20.15 -29.78
N PRO A 144 20.96 -21.03 -30.43
CA PRO A 144 22.32 -20.70 -30.85
C PRO A 144 22.32 -19.77 -32.07
N MET A 145 23.17 -18.74 -32.05
CA MET A 145 23.39 -17.83 -33.18
C MET A 145 24.87 -17.44 -33.24
N ASN A 146 25.58 -17.76 -34.31
CA ASN A 146 26.93 -17.23 -34.63
C ASN A 146 27.95 -17.19 -33.46
N GLY A 147 28.02 -18.25 -32.63
CA GLY A 147 28.95 -18.32 -31.49
C GLY A 147 28.49 -17.63 -30.19
N LEU A 148 27.21 -17.22 -30.13
CA LEU A 148 26.52 -16.81 -28.91
C LEU A 148 25.20 -17.58 -28.74
N ILE A 149 24.67 -17.62 -27.53
CA ILE A 149 23.37 -18.25 -27.22
C ILE A 149 22.39 -17.18 -26.80
N LEU A 150 21.28 -17.08 -27.52
CA LEU A 150 20.19 -16.17 -27.24
C LEU A 150 19.15 -16.88 -26.36
N LEU A 151 18.91 -16.36 -25.16
CA LEU A 151 17.81 -16.81 -24.30
C LEU A 151 16.57 -15.97 -24.59
N THR A 152 15.52 -16.62 -25.09
CA THR A 152 14.21 -15.98 -25.33
C THR A 152 13.13 -16.70 -24.54
N GLY A 153 12.14 -15.96 -24.05
CA GLY A 153 11.15 -16.55 -23.17
C GLY A 153 10.47 -15.58 -22.21
N THR A 154 9.65 -16.14 -21.33
CA THR A 154 9.03 -15.45 -20.21
C THR A 154 9.46 -16.07 -18.88
N VAL A 155 9.82 -15.22 -17.93
CA VAL A 155 10.16 -15.58 -16.54
C VAL A 155 9.16 -14.98 -15.55
N ALA A 156 9.08 -15.54 -14.34
CA ALA A 156 8.15 -15.06 -13.31
C ALA A 156 8.70 -13.79 -12.65
N ALA A 157 9.97 -13.80 -12.26
CA ALA A 157 10.67 -12.69 -11.62
C ALA A 157 11.89 -12.20 -12.43
N PRO A 158 12.44 -11.00 -12.15
CA PRO A 158 13.66 -10.52 -12.80
C PRO A 158 14.92 -11.34 -12.46
N GLU A 159 15.05 -11.85 -11.23
CA GLU A 159 16.20 -12.66 -10.82
C GLU A 159 16.28 -14.02 -11.55
N ASP A 160 15.14 -14.64 -11.87
CA ASP A 160 15.05 -15.85 -12.71
C ASP A 160 15.82 -15.67 -14.03
N ALA A 161 15.74 -14.48 -14.65
CA ALA A 161 16.43 -14.21 -15.90
C ALA A 161 17.96 -14.17 -15.73
N ALA A 162 18.44 -13.69 -14.58
CA ALA A 162 19.87 -13.68 -14.25
C ALA A 162 20.36 -15.06 -13.83
N GLU A 163 19.52 -15.88 -13.19
CA GLU A 163 19.83 -17.28 -12.88
C GLU A 163 19.90 -18.14 -14.15
N ALA A 164 18.91 -18.02 -15.05
CA ALA A 164 18.92 -18.71 -16.35
C ALA A 164 20.19 -18.40 -17.16
N GLU A 165 20.63 -17.13 -17.18
CA GLU A 165 21.86 -16.71 -17.84
C GLU A 165 23.09 -17.37 -17.21
N ARG A 166 23.20 -17.39 -15.88
CA ARG A 166 24.30 -18.04 -15.14
C ARG A 166 24.33 -19.56 -15.38
N LEU A 167 23.18 -20.24 -15.33
CA LEU A 167 23.08 -21.69 -15.54
C LEU A 167 23.52 -22.07 -16.96
N VAL A 168 23.11 -21.32 -17.98
CA VAL A 168 23.53 -21.56 -19.37
C VAL A 168 25.01 -21.20 -19.57
N GLN A 169 25.50 -20.10 -19.01
CA GLN A 169 26.90 -19.71 -19.11
C GLN A 169 27.83 -20.75 -18.46
N ALA A 170 27.45 -21.29 -17.30
CA ALA A 170 28.18 -22.35 -16.61
C ALA A 170 28.22 -23.68 -17.39
N PHE A 171 27.14 -24.01 -18.12
CA PHE A 171 27.08 -25.24 -18.92
C PHE A 171 27.88 -25.15 -20.23
N VAL A 172 27.95 -23.97 -20.83
CA VAL A 172 28.54 -23.77 -22.18
C VAL A 172 29.99 -23.26 -22.11
N GLY A 173 30.37 -22.63 -21.00
CA GLY A 173 31.73 -22.15 -20.72
C GLY A 173 32.04 -20.78 -21.34
N ASP A 174 33.09 -20.14 -20.82
CA ASP A 174 33.44 -18.72 -21.10
C ASP A 174 33.73 -18.42 -22.58
N SER A 175 33.99 -19.44 -23.40
CA SER A 175 34.20 -19.31 -24.85
C SER A 175 32.95 -18.93 -25.65
N THR A 176 31.75 -19.06 -25.08
CA THR A 176 30.48 -18.73 -25.73
C THR A 176 29.74 -17.71 -24.89
N LYS A 177 29.37 -16.58 -25.50
CA LYS A 177 28.59 -15.54 -24.79
C LYS A 177 27.12 -15.91 -24.76
N VAL A 178 26.51 -15.88 -23.59
CA VAL A 178 25.05 -15.90 -23.46
C VAL A 178 24.52 -14.46 -23.57
N LEU A 179 23.36 -14.28 -24.21
CA LEU A 179 22.65 -13.01 -24.30
C LEU A 179 21.20 -13.22 -23.89
N SER A 180 20.80 -12.65 -22.76
CA SER A 180 19.42 -12.72 -22.28
C SER A 180 18.50 -11.72 -22.97
N ARG A 181 17.39 -12.21 -23.52
CA ARG A 181 16.23 -11.43 -23.98
C ARG A 181 14.93 -11.96 -23.35
N LEU A 182 15.04 -12.45 -22.13
CA LEU A 182 13.91 -12.91 -21.32
C LEU A 182 13.05 -11.72 -20.91
N LYS A 183 11.73 -11.93 -20.84
CA LYS A 183 10.74 -10.92 -20.42
C LYS A 183 10.08 -11.37 -19.13
N THR A 184 10.02 -10.50 -18.12
CA THR A 184 9.20 -10.75 -16.93
C THR A 184 7.72 -10.66 -17.31
N ALA A 185 6.91 -11.63 -16.87
CA ALA A 185 5.53 -11.79 -17.35
C ALA A 185 4.60 -10.61 -17.01
N THR A 186 4.87 -9.83 -15.97
CA THR A 186 4.15 -8.60 -15.64
C THR A 186 5.03 -7.66 -14.80
N PRO A 187 5.03 -6.34 -15.03
CA PRO A 187 5.62 -5.39 -14.08
C PRO A 187 4.91 -5.48 -12.72
N LEU A 188 5.67 -5.81 -11.67
CA LEU A 188 5.13 -6.02 -10.32
C LEU A 188 4.64 -4.70 -9.71
N GLN A 189 3.33 -4.61 -9.48
CA GLN A 189 2.68 -3.44 -8.89
C GLN A 189 2.28 -3.72 -7.45
N VAL A 190 2.61 -2.80 -6.56
CA VAL A 190 2.24 -2.86 -5.15
C VAL A 190 1.16 -1.82 -4.89
N ASN A 191 0.09 -2.20 -4.23
CA ASN A 191 -0.91 -1.32 -3.65
C ASN A 191 -0.62 -1.16 -2.17
N LEU A 192 -0.44 0.07 -1.69
CA LEU A 192 -0.21 0.35 -0.26
C LEU A 192 -1.46 0.97 0.35
N GLN A 193 -2.05 0.26 1.31
CA GLN A 193 -3.07 0.80 2.19
C GLN A 193 -2.40 1.27 3.48
N VAL A 194 -2.64 2.52 3.86
CA VAL A 194 -2.23 3.06 5.16
C VAL A 194 -3.48 3.40 5.95
N ARG A 195 -3.45 3.20 7.28
CA ARG A 195 -4.52 3.52 8.21
C ARG A 195 -3.92 4.36 9.33
N ILE A 196 -4.36 5.61 9.43
CA ILE A 196 -3.89 6.60 10.39
C ILE A 196 -5.08 6.90 11.30
N ALA A 197 -5.04 6.34 12.51
CA ALA A 197 -6.11 6.49 13.50
C ALA A 197 -5.60 7.34 14.66
N GLU A 198 -6.36 8.37 15.01
CA GLU A 198 -6.07 9.23 16.15
C GLU A 198 -7.32 9.39 17.03
N VAL A 199 -7.11 9.36 18.35
CA VAL A 199 -8.12 9.69 19.36
C VAL A 199 -7.52 10.75 20.27
N SER A 200 -8.13 11.94 20.29
CA SER A 200 -7.82 12.97 21.28
C SER A 200 -8.97 13.11 22.27
N ARG A 201 -8.65 13.19 23.56
CA ARG A 201 -9.59 13.35 24.67
C ARG A 201 -9.16 14.53 25.52
N SER A 202 -10.09 15.40 25.88
CA SER A 202 -9.86 16.46 26.86
C SER A 202 -10.85 16.30 28.00
N PHE A 203 -10.37 16.44 29.22
CA PHE A 203 -11.18 16.41 30.43
C PHE A 203 -10.81 17.61 31.28
N VAL A 204 -11.80 18.45 31.59
CA VAL A 204 -11.64 19.65 32.42
C VAL A 204 -12.62 19.54 33.58
N LYS A 205 -12.14 19.72 34.81
CA LYS A 205 -12.93 19.72 36.03
C LYS A 205 -12.53 20.89 36.92
N ASN A 206 -13.45 21.82 37.10
CA ASN A 206 -13.27 23.05 37.88
C ASN A 206 -14.23 23.05 39.06
N ILE A 207 -13.69 23.26 40.26
CA ILE A 207 -14.45 23.48 41.49
C ILE A 207 -13.90 24.77 42.10
N GLY A 208 -14.71 25.83 42.10
CA GLY A 208 -14.36 27.14 42.64
C GLY A 208 -15.33 27.56 43.73
N VAL A 209 -14.81 28.27 44.74
CA VAL A 209 -15.64 28.92 45.77
C VAL A 209 -15.29 30.40 45.80
N ASN A 210 -16.32 31.23 45.89
CA ASN A 210 -16.21 32.66 46.11
C ASN A 210 -17.01 33.03 47.38
N LEU A 211 -16.41 33.82 48.26
CA LEU A 211 -17.10 34.46 49.36
C LEU A 211 -16.71 35.94 49.41
N THR A 212 -17.61 36.80 48.96
CA THR A 212 -17.47 38.26 49.03
C THR A 212 -18.32 38.79 50.19
N SER A 213 -17.77 39.75 50.93
CA SER A 213 -18.46 40.39 52.06
C SER A 213 -18.15 41.87 52.15
N ARG A 214 -19.12 42.68 52.61
CA ARG A 214 -18.98 44.13 52.74
C ARG A 214 -19.70 44.66 53.97
N GLY A 215 -19.00 45.46 54.77
CA GLY A 215 -19.55 46.16 55.93
C GLY A 215 -19.99 47.61 55.65
N SER A 216 -20.67 48.21 56.61
CA SER A 216 -21.19 49.59 56.55
C SER A 216 -20.13 50.69 56.45
N GLY A 217 -18.87 50.40 56.79
CA GLY A 217 -17.73 51.31 56.69
C GLY A 217 -16.86 51.08 55.45
N ASN A 218 -17.43 50.60 54.33
CA ASN A 218 -16.72 50.19 53.11
C ASN A 218 -15.64 49.11 53.27
N PHE A 219 -15.54 48.46 54.44
CA PHE A 219 -14.65 47.32 54.63
C PHE A 219 -15.12 46.14 53.76
N LEU A 220 -14.28 45.74 52.80
CA LEU A 220 -14.53 44.63 51.89
C LEU A 220 -13.59 43.47 52.24
N PHE A 221 -14.15 42.29 52.53
CA PHE A 221 -13.38 41.06 52.69
C PHE A 221 -13.84 40.07 51.62
N ASN A 222 -12.92 39.63 50.77
CA ASN A 222 -13.20 38.83 49.59
C ASN A 222 -12.25 37.63 49.52
N ILE A 223 -12.83 36.44 49.42
CA ILE A 223 -12.14 35.20 49.08
C ILE A 223 -12.59 34.83 47.67
N ALA A 224 -11.85 35.34 46.68
CA ALA A 224 -12.12 35.14 45.26
C ALA A 224 -11.18 34.09 44.66
N GLN A 225 -11.49 32.81 44.86
CA GLN A 225 -10.77 31.69 44.25
C GLN A 225 -11.54 31.06 43.08
N GLY A 226 -12.83 31.34 42.99
CA GLY A 226 -13.67 31.17 41.80
C GLY A 226 -13.98 32.53 41.14
N ARG A 227 -14.91 32.53 40.19
CA ARG A 227 -15.25 33.74 39.44
C ARG A 227 -15.98 34.73 40.34
N GLN A 228 -15.72 36.02 40.16
CA GLN A 228 -16.15 37.04 41.12
C GLN A 228 -17.59 37.49 40.90
N GLY A 229 -18.35 37.54 41.99
CA GLY A 229 -19.58 38.33 42.09
C GLY A 229 -19.27 39.74 42.59
N THR A 230 -20.28 40.59 42.64
CA THR A 230 -20.18 41.99 43.11
C THR A 230 -21.22 42.28 44.19
N ILE A 231 -20.85 43.12 45.15
CA ILE A 231 -21.76 43.68 46.16
C ILE A 231 -21.68 45.20 46.04
N THR A 232 -22.72 45.80 45.46
CA THR A 232 -22.76 47.24 45.12
C THR A 232 -23.89 47.91 45.90
N THR A 233 -23.68 49.14 46.37
CA THR A 233 -24.76 49.97 46.96
C THR A 233 -25.17 50.99 45.92
N VAL A 234 -26.47 51.24 45.79
CA VAL A 234 -26.94 52.44 45.07
C VAL A 234 -26.64 53.65 45.96
N PRO A 235 -25.81 54.62 45.55
CA PRO A 235 -25.46 55.76 46.41
C PRO A 235 -26.69 56.63 46.73
N GLY A 236 -26.92 56.89 48.01
CA GLY A 236 -27.97 57.79 48.51
C GLY A 236 -28.66 57.26 49.77
N VAL A 237 -29.71 57.97 50.20
CA VAL A 237 -30.41 57.73 51.48
C VAL A 237 -31.79 57.13 51.22
N ILE A 238 -32.10 56.04 51.94
CA ILE A 238 -33.41 55.38 51.88
C ILE A 238 -34.50 56.39 52.31
N GLY A 239 -35.51 56.58 51.47
CA GLY A 239 -36.65 57.46 51.74
C GLY A 239 -36.47 58.92 51.32
N ALA A 240 -35.41 59.29 50.61
CA ALA A 240 -35.30 60.61 50.00
C ALA A 240 -36.40 60.85 48.94
N PRO A 241 -37.13 61.99 48.95
CA PRO A 241 -38.07 62.32 47.89
C PRO A 241 -37.36 62.42 46.54
N ASN A 242 -37.96 61.86 45.49
CA ASN A 242 -37.42 61.83 44.12
C ASN A 242 -36.02 61.17 44.00
N ALA A 243 -35.68 60.23 44.89
CA ALA A 243 -34.44 59.47 44.81
C ALA A 243 -34.31 58.76 43.44
N PRO A 244 -33.25 59.03 42.64
CA PRO A 244 -33.12 58.46 41.30
C PRO A 244 -32.97 56.95 41.38
N VAL A 245 -33.87 56.25 40.70
CA VAL A 245 -33.86 54.79 40.57
C VAL A 245 -32.81 54.42 39.51
N ASP A 246 -31.89 53.52 39.86
CA ASP A 246 -30.86 53.04 38.91
C ASP A 246 -31.50 52.28 37.73
N VAL A 247 -30.75 52.09 36.62
CA VAL A 247 -31.20 51.36 35.41
C VAL A 247 -31.69 49.93 35.68
N ASN A 248 -31.40 49.38 36.87
CA ASN A 248 -31.85 48.08 37.35
C ASN A 248 -33.10 48.13 38.26
N GLY A 249 -33.77 49.28 38.40
CA GLY A 249 -34.98 49.43 39.22
C GLY A 249 -34.73 49.57 40.73
N ALA A 250 -33.49 49.84 41.16
CA ALA A 250 -33.10 49.86 42.56
C ALA A 250 -33.14 51.26 43.19
N VAL A 251 -33.67 51.36 44.42
CA VAL A 251 -33.78 52.60 45.21
C VAL A 251 -32.45 52.92 45.92
N PRO A 252 -32.03 54.21 45.98
CA PRO A 252 -30.85 54.63 46.73
C PRO A 252 -30.82 54.17 48.19
N GLY A 253 -29.66 53.68 48.62
CA GLY A 253 -29.45 53.06 49.93
C GLY A 253 -29.62 51.53 49.97
N ASN A 254 -30.12 50.90 48.90
CA ASN A 254 -30.18 49.43 48.81
C ASN A 254 -28.83 48.81 48.37
N THR A 255 -28.59 47.58 48.80
CA THR A 255 -27.51 46.70 48.30
C THR A 255 -28.02 45.83 47.16
N LEU A 256 -27.28 45.81 46.04
CA LEU A 256 -27.41 44.87 44.95
C LEU A 256 -26.34 43.79 45.06
N PHE A 257 -26.75 42.55 44.78
CA PHE A 257 -25.88 41.38 44.71
C PHE A 257 -25.79 40.93 43.25
N GLY A 258 -24.65 41.17 42.61
CA GLY A 258 -24.34 40.65 41.29
C GLY A 258 -23.69 39.28 41.42
N PHE A 259 -24.42 38.19 41.15
CA PHE A 259 -23.81 36.87 41.07
C PHE A 259 -22.78 36.79 39.93
N PRO A 260 -21.77 35.90 40.02
CA PRO A 260 -20.85 35.66 38.91
C PRO A 260 -21.66 35.35 37.64
N GLY A 261 -21.30 35.99 36.51
CA GLY A 261 -22.00 35.79 35.24
C GLY A 261 -22.01 34.31 34.81
N LYS A 262 -22.88 33.92 33.87
CA LYS A 262 -22.92 32.53 33.36
C LYS A 262 -21.52 32.08 32.94
N ALA A 263 -21.10 30.91 33.41
CA ALA A 263 -19.82 30.34 33.03
C ALA A 263 -19.84 29.94 31.55
N ALA A 264 -18.71 30.10 30.86
CA ALA A 264 -18.50 29.46 29.56
C ALA A 264 -18.50 27.93 29.69
N ILE A 265 -18.08 27.42 30.85
CA ILE A 265 -18.07 26.00 31.23
C ILE A 265 -18.51 25.90 32.70
N GLY A 266 -19.61 25.18 32.96
CA GLY A 266 -20.11 24.88 34.31
C GLY A 266 -21.35 25.66 34.75
N SER A 267 -21.74 25.45 36.00
CA SER A 267 -22.87 26.09 36.68
C SER A 267 -22.41 26.77 37.96
N THR A 268 -23.09 27.86 38.33
CA THR A 268 -22.83 28.59 39.59
C THR A 268 -24.04 28.49 40.50
N ILE A 269 -23.82 28.03 41.73
CA ILE A 269 -24.82 28.08 42.79
C ILE A 269 -24.47 29.27 43.68
N GLY A 270 -25.28 30.32 43.62
CA GLY A 270 -25.09 31.56 44.38
C GLY A 270 -26.10 31.71 45.52
N LEU A 271 -25.63 32.20 46.67
CA LEU A 271 -26.44 32.64 47.80
C LEU A 271 -26.01 34.06 48.19
N ALA A 272 -26.96 34.95 48.44
CA ALA A 272 -26.67 36.32 48.85
C ALA A 272 -27.69 36.81 49.89
N GLY A 273 -27.25 37.71 50.76
CA GLY A 273 -28.09 38.25 51.83
C GLY A 273 -27.29 39.06 52.84
N ARG A 274 -27.95 39.52 53.91
CA ARG A 274 -27.33 40.32 54.96
C ARG A 274 -27.32 39.56 56.28
N LEU A 275 -26.14 39.45 56.90
CA LEU A 275 -25.93 38.71 58.16
C LEU A 275 -25.07 39.56 59.10
N LEU A 276 -25.54 39.75 60.35
CA LEU A 276 -24.83 40.54 61.39
C LEU A 276 -24.40 41.95 60.92
N GLY A 277 -25.21 42.57 60.06
CA GLY A 277 -24.94 43.90 59.49
C GLY A 277 -24.03 43.92 58.26
N LEU A 278 -23.38 42.80 57.93
CA LEU A 278 -22.56 42.60 56.73
C LEU A 278 -23.42 42.11 55.55
N ASP A 279 -23.19 42.67 54.37
CA ASP A 279 -23.70 42.12 53.12
C ASP A 279 -22.78 40.96 52.69
N LEU A 280 -23.33 39.78 52.42
CA LEU A 280 -22.60 38.57 52.04
C LEU A 280 -23.08 38.05 50.68
N LEU A 281 -22.14 37.61 49.86
CA LEU A 281 -22.37 36.86 48.62
C LEU A 281 -21.44 35.65 48.61
N ALA A 282 -22.01 34.45 48.67
CA ALA A 282 -21.32 33.20 48.48
C ALA A 282 -21.68 32.61 47.11
N ALA A 283 -20.71 32.05 46.40
CA ALA A 283 -20.94 31.34 45.15
C ALA A 283 -20.04 30.10 45.04
N ILE A 284 -20.59 29.01 44.53
CA ILE A 284 -19.87 27.79 44.20
C ILE A 284 -19.95 27.58 42.68
N ASP A 285 -18.80 27.62 42.01
CA ASP A 285 -18.64 27.28 40.60
C ASP A 285 -18.33 25.78 40.48
N LEU A 286 -19.16 25.04 39.75
CA LEU A 286 -18.95 23.62 39.44
C LEU A 286 -18.99 23.41 37.92
N GLY A 287 -17.90 22.93 37.34
CA GLY A 287 -17.82 22.61 35.92
C GLY A 287 -17.08 21.30 35.67
N GLU A 288 -17.66 20.44 34.84
CA GLU A 288 -16.98 19.29 34.26
C GLU A 288 -17.24 19.29 32.75
N THR A 289 -16.23 18.94 31.95
CA THR A 289 -16.34 18.93 30.49
C THR A 289 -15.44 17.84 29.95
N THR A 290 -16.02 16.96 29.13
CA THR A 290 -15.30 15.90 28.42
C THR A 290 -15.44 16.14 26.92
N GLY A 291 -14.33 16.43 26.24
CA GLY A 291 -14.24 16.46 24.79
C GLY A 291 -13.59 15.17 24.28
N GLN A 292 -14.07 14.68 23.14
CA GLN A 292 -13.43 13.58 22.42
C GLN A 292 -13.50 13.85 20.91
N VAL A 293 -12.38 13.67 20.23
CA VAL A 293 -12.22 13.81 18.78
C VAL A 293 -11.55 12.55 18.25
N THR A 294 -12.06 12.00 17.15
CA THR A 294 -11.47 10.83 16.50
C THR A 294 -11.21 11.13 15.02
N THR A 295 -9.97 10.97 14.57
CA THR A 295 -9.57 11.13 13.17
C THR A 295 -9.23 9.76 12.59
N LEU A 296 -9.74 9.44 11.40
CA LEU A 296 -9.33 8.27 10.63
C LEU A 296 -9.02 8.69 9.20
N ALA A 297 -7.78 8.47 8.75
CA ALA A 297 -7.38 8.62 7.35
C ALA A 297 -6.90 7.28 6.80
N ASN A 298 -7.49 6.85 5.69
CA ASN A 298 -7.14 5.60 4.99
C ASN A 298 -6.67 5.88 3.55
N PRO A 299 -5.51 6.53 3.33
CA PRO A 299 -5.00 6.73 1.98
C PRO A 299 -4.59 5.40 1.34
N ASN A 300 -4.81 5.29 0.05
CA ASN A 300 -4.54 4.11 -0.76
C ASN A 300 -3.91 4.53 -2.09
N LEU A 301 -2.78 3.94 -2.46
CA LEU A 301 -2.05 4.26 -3.69
C LEU A 301 -1.34 3.03 -4.24
N THR A 302 -1.37 2.84 -5.57
CA THR A 302 -0.59 1.80 -6.27
C THR A 302 0.64 2.40 -6.94
N ALA A 303 1.79 1.74 -6.81
CA ALA A 303 3.05 2.10 -7.45
C ALA A 303 3.75 0.88 -8.06
N LEU A 304 4.65 1.12 -9.02
CA LEU A 304 5.49 0.09 -9.61
C LEU A 304 6.66 -0.24 -8.67
N SER A 305 7.08 -1.50 -8.62
CA SER A 305 8.31 -1.90 -7.90
C SER A 305 9.53 -1.13 -8.40
N GLY A 306 10.22 -0.44 -7.49
CA GLY A 306 11.36 0.45 -7.74
C GLY A 306 10.99 1.93 -7.86
N GLU A 307 9.72 2.27 -8.13
CA GLU A 307 9.28 3.63 -8.43
C GLU A 307 8.54 4.31 -7.27
N THR A 308 8.70 5.62 -7.14
CA THR A 308 8.07 6.38 -6.04
C THR A 308 6.68 6.86 -6.43
N GLY A 309 5.66 6.35 -5.75
CA GLY A 309 4.29 6.87 -5.84
C GLY A 309 4.05 8.00 -4.83
N THR A 310 3.29 9.02 -5.24
CA THR A 310 2.79 10.09 -4.35
C THR A 310 1.27 10.25 -4.44
N PHE A 311 0.65 10.57 -3.32
CA PHE A 311 -0.77 10.88 -3.17
C PHE A 311 -0.94 12.05 -2.20
N LEU A 312 -1.84 12.97 -2.52
CA LEU A 312 -2.24 14.09 -1.66
C LEU A 312 -3.75 14.27 -1.75
N ALA A 313 -4.43 14.29 -0.60
CA ALA A 313 -5.84 14.64 -0.48
C ALA A 313 -6.00 15.69 0.61
N GLY A 314 -6.35 16.92 0.21
CA GLY A 314 -6.34 18.08 1.10
C GLY A 314 -6.52 19.39 0.34
N GLY A 315 -5.86 20.44 0.83
CA GLY A 315 -5.90 21.77 0.23
C GLY A 315 -4.67 22.59 0.57
N GLU A 316 -4.70 23.87 0.22
CA GLU A 316 -3.60 24.81 0.48
C GLU A 316 -4.10 25.97 1.35
N VAL A 317 -3.32 26.33 2.37
CA VAL A 317 -3.60 27.51 3.20
C VAL A 317 -2.70 28.68 2.75
N PRO A 318 -3.27 29.84 2.39
CA PRO A 318 -2.50 31.03 2.07
C PRO A 318 -1.97 31.67 3.36
N ILE A 319 -0.65 31.83 3.44
CA ILE A 319 0.07 32.46 4.55
C ILE A 319 0.59 33.82 4.07
N PRO A 320 0.06 34.95 4.57
CA PRO A 320 0.56 36.27 4.22
C PRO A 320 1.93 36.51 4.88
N ILE A 321 2.96 36.73 4.05
CA ILE A 321 4.30 37.11 4.48
C ILE A 321 4.52 38.60 4.17
N ALA A 322 4.85 39.37 5.22
CA ALA A 322 5.19 40.78 5.08
C ALA A 322 6.64 40.92 4.56
N GLN A 323 6.80 41.63 3.45
CA GLN A 323 8.10 41.97 2.87
C GLN A 323 8.45 43.44 3.16
N ALA A 324 9.65 43.86 2.73
CA ALA A 324 10.07 45.25 2.84
C ALA A 324 9.10 46.22 2.12
N LEU A 325 9.05 47.47 2.59
CA LEU A 325 8.17 48.53 2.11
C LEU A 325 6.64 48.25 2.24
N GLY A 326 6.23 47.23 3.00
CA GLY A 326 4.81 46.95 3.28
C GLY A 326 4.10 46.09 2.24
N THR A 327 4.83 45.55 1.25
CA THR A 327 4.30 44.55 0.31
C THR A 327 3.97 43.25 1.05
N VAL A 328 2.77 42.70 0.82
CA VAL A 328 2.39 41.37 1.32
C VAL A 328 2.45 40.38 0.16
N THR A 329 3.26 39.34 0.30
CA THR A 329 3.23 38.16 -0.59
C THR A 329 2.46 37.03 0.09
N VAL A 330 1.90 36.11 -0.67
CA VAL A 330 1.17 34.94 -0.16
C VAL A 330 1.99 33.69 -0.47
N ASP A 331 2.36 32.96 0.58
CA ASP A 331 2.97 31.62 0.48
C ASP A 331 1.88 30.56 0.67
N TYR A 332 1.85 29.52 -0.17
CA TYR A 332 0.80 28.50 -0.14
C TYR A 332 1.34 27.21 0.49
N LYS A 333 0.80 26.86 1.67
CA LYS A 333 1.21 25.64 2.38
C LYS A 333 0.17 24.56 2.26
N GLN A 334 0.57 23.41 1.73
CA GLN A 334 -0.31 22.23 1.62
C GLN A 334 -0.64 21.65 2.99
N TYR A 335 -1.89 21.23 3.15
CA TYR A 335 -2.36 20.46 4.29
C TYR A 335 -3.32 19.35 3.86
N GLY A 336 -3.54 18.36 4.73
CA GLY A 336 -4.39 17.19 4.49
C GLY A 336 -3.62 15.89 4.69
N VAL A 337 -4.06 14.84 3.99
CA VAL A 337 -3.45 13.51 4.04
C VAL A 337 -2.52 13.37 2.83
N SER A 338 -1.22 13.14 3.08
CA SER A 338 -0.26 12.80 2.03
C SER A 338 0.36 11.42 2.27
N LEU A 339 0.72 10.75 1.19
CA LEU A 339 1.40 9.47 1.20
C LEU A 339 2.42 9.46 0.06
N ALA A 340 3.71 9.40 0.40
CA ALA A 340 4.75 9.05 -0.55
C ALA A 340 5.33 7.68 -0.16
N TYR A 341 5.54 6.80 -1.13
CA TYR A 341 6.26 5.55 -0.88
C TYR A 341 6.96 4.99 -2.11
N THR A 342 8.00 4.20 -1.88
CA THR A 342 8.74 3.46 -2.89
C THR A 342 8.70 1.98 -2.49
N PRO A 343 7.95 1.11 -3.21
CA PRO A 343 7.98 -0.32 -2.98
C PRO A 343 9.12 -0.99 -3.75
N THR A 344 9.65 -2.08 -3.23
CA THR A 344 10.59 -2.98 -3.91
C THR A 344 10.19 -4.41 -3.59
N VAL A 345 9.74 -5.16 -4.59
CA VAL A 345 9.43 -6.58 -4.44
C VAL A 345 10.74 -7.38 -4.48
N LEU A 346 10.90 -8.28 -3.51
CA LEU A 346 12.04 -9.17 -3.33
C LEU A 346 11.73 -10.56 -3.89
N SER A 347 12.78 -11.37 -4.09
CA SER A 347 12.69 -12.68 -4.74
C SER A 347 11.96 -13.75 -3.93
N ASP A 348 11.84 -13.57 -2.62
CA ASP A 348 11.04 -14.41 -1.72
C ASP A 348 9.54 -14.01 -1.68
N GLY A 349 9.14 -13.07 -2.54
CA GLY A 349 7.77 -12.53 -2.58
C GLY A 349 7.46 -11.52 -1.48
N ARG A 350 8.44 -11.12 -0.66
CA ARG A 350 8.30 -10.00 0.27
C ARG A 350 8.38 -8.66 -0.44
N ILE A 351 7.88 -7.63 0.24
CA ILE A 351 7.80 -6.26 -0.26
C ILE A 351 8.53 -5.38 0.75
N SER A 352 9.71 -4.90 0.37
CA SER A 352 10.39 -3.81 1.07
C SER A 352 9.73 -2.49 0.69
N LEU A 353 9.47 -1.62 1.66
CA LEU A 353 8.73 -0.38 1.48
C LEU A 353 9.45 0.75 2.20
N ARG A 354 9.91 1.77 1.47
CA ARG A 354 10.21 3.07 2.07
C ARG A 354 8.92 3.89 2.08
N VAL A 355 8.38 4.21 3.26
CA VAL A 355 7.09 4.88 3.41
C VAL A 355 7.24 6.22 4.13
N ARG A 356 6.52 7.23 3.63
CA ARG A 356 6.38 8.56 4.25
C ARG A 356 4.91 9.01 4.25
N PRO A 357 4.06 8.46 5.16
CA PRO A 357 2.72 8.99 5.40
C PRO A 357 2.75 10.28 6.23
N GLU A 358 1.80 11.17 5.96
CA GLU A 358 1.60 12.42 6.67
C GLU A 358 0.11 12.76 6.79
N VAL A 359 -0.31 13.25 7.96
CA VAL A 359 -1.60 13.91 8.16
C VAL A 359 -1.36 15.28 8.76
N SER A 360 -1.87 16.31 8.11
CA SER A 360 -1.78 17.70 8.55
C SER A 360 -3.17 18.33 8.59
N GLN A 361 -3.45 19.07 9.66
CA GLN A 361 -4.73 19.70 9.93
C GLN A 361 -4.53 21.17 10.30
N LEU A 362 -5.45 22.02 9.87
CA LEU A 362 -5.49 23.43 10.27
C LEU A 362 -5.86 23.52 11.76
N ASP A 363 -5.02 24.19 12.53
CA ASP A 363 -5.22 24.40 13.97
C ASP A 363 -5.49 25.88 14.25
N TYR A 364 -6.74 26.20 14.55
CA TYR A 364 -7.16 27.54 14.91
C TYR A 364 -6.82 27.91 16.36
N SER A 365 -6.48 26.96 17.23
CA SER A 365 -6.11 27.25 18.62
C SER A 365 -4.75 27.94 18.71
N ASN A 366 -3.78 27.47 17.92
CA ASN A 366 -2.45 28.07 17.77
C ASN A 366 -2.37 29.08 16.59
N ALA A 367 -3.48 29.77 16.29
CA ALA A 367 -3.54 30.74 15.20
C ALA A 367 -2.91 32.09 15.56
N VAL A 368 -2.19 32.69 14.61
CA VAL A 368 -1.65 34.05 14.71
C VAL A 368 -2.55 35.02 13.96
N THR A 369 -2.85 36.18 14.55
CA THR A 369 -3.62 37.25 13.89
C THR A 369 -2.68 38.32 13.37
N LEU A 370 -2.63 38.50 12.05
CA LEU A 370 -1.83 39.52 11.37
C LEU A 370 -2.76 40.45 10.58
N ASN A 371 -2.73 41.76 10.90
CA ASN A 371 -3.57 42.80 10.26
C ASN A 371 -5.07 42.42 10.14
N GLY A 372 -5.63 41.78 11.17
CA GLY A 372 -7.03 41.32 11.19
C GLY A 372 -7.29 39.97 10.53
N THR A 373 -6.31 39.40 9.80
CA THR A 373 -6.40 38.05 9.22
C THR A 373 -5.88 37.02 10.22
N ARG A 374 -6.72 36.03 10.56
CA ARG A 374 -6.35 34.92 11.47
C ARG A 374 -5.76 33.76 10.67
N VAL A 375 -4.43 33.60 10.72
CA VAL A 375 -3.69 32.52 10.08
C VAL A 375 -3.63 31.32 11.04
N PRO A 376 -4.22 30.17 10.72
CA PRO A 376 -4.15 28.98 11.58
C PRO A 376 -2.73 28.41 11.64
N GLY A 377 -2.40 27.78 12.77
CA GLY A 377 -1.26 26.87 12.85
C GLY A 377 -1.51 25.60 12.04
N LEU A 378 -0.49 24.76 11.90
CA LEU A 378 -0.60 23.47 11.22
C LEU A 378 -0.13 22.34 12.14
N THR A 379 -1.05 21.48 12.57
CA THR A 379 -0.70 20.27 13.33
C THR A 379 -0.38 19.15 12.33
N THR A 380 0.91 18.83 12.20
CA THR A 380 1.41 17.79 11.28
C THR A 380 1.88 16.56 12.03
N ARG A 381 1.44 15.38 11.58
CA ARG A 381 1.84 14.05 12.04
C ARG A 381 2.47 13.33 10.86
N ARG A 382 3.79 13.15 10.86
CA ARG A 382 4.57 12.53 9.78
C ARG A 382 5.41 11.39 10.35
N THR A 383 5.61 10.33 9.58
CA THR A 383 6.61 9.30 9.86
C THR A 383 7.35 8.98 8.57
N GLU A 384 8.64 8.65 8.66
CA GLU A 384 9.40 8.07 7.55
C GLU A 384 10.13 6.83 8.07
N THR A 385 9.97 5.70 7.39
CA THR A 385 10.64 4.45 7.75
C THR A 385 10.76 3.52 6.54
N THR A 386 11.63 2.52 6.65
CA THR A 386 11.72 1.41 5.70
C THR A 386 11.36 0.12 6.43
N VAL A 387 10.38 -0.63 5.93
CA VAL A 387 9.91 -1.90 6.51
C VAL A 387 9.68 -2.94 5.44
N GLU A 388 9.72 -4.22 5.83
CA GLU A 388 9.57 -5.35 4.92
C GLU A 388 8.37 -6.21 5.35
N LEU A 389 7.47 -6.49 4.41
CA LEU A 389 6.18 -7.14 4.67
C LEU A 389 5.82 -8.10 3.53
N GLY A 390 5.18 -9.22 3.84
CA GLY A 390 4.49 -10.03 2.83
C GLY A 390 3.22 -9.35 2.31
N SER A 391 2.81 -9.69 1.09
CA SER A 391 1.53 -9.22 0.53
C SER A 391 0.36 -9.60 1.45
N GLY A 392 -0.43 -8.60 1.87
CA GLY A 392 -1.56 -8.73 2.80
C GLY A 392 -1.19 -8.67 4.29
N GLN A 393 0.09 -8.54 4.65
CA GLN A 393 0.51 -8.46 6.05
C GLN A 393 0.42 -7.02 6.57
N SER A 394 -0.24 -6.82 7.71
CA SER A 394 -0.35 -5.52 8.38
C SER A 394 0.75 -5.32 9.42
N MET A 395 1.32 -4.12 9.48
CA MET A 395 2.29 -3.72 10.52
C MET A 395 2.03 -2.30 11.01
N MET A 396 2.07 -2.10 12.32
CA MET A 396 2.13 -0.79 12.95
C MET A 396 3.55 -0.22 12.78
N ILE A 397 3.67 0.90 12.08
CA ILE A 397 4.97 1.55 11.80
C ILE A 397 5.25 2.76 12.71
N SER A 398 4.21 3.28 13.37
CA SER A 398 4.31 4.44 14.25
C SER A 398 3.18 4.42 15.27
N GLY A 399 3.47 4.87 16.48
CA GLY A 399 2.50 5.05 17.54
C GLY A 399 2.94 6.16 18.50
N LEU A 400 1.99 6.94 19.00
CA LEU A 400 2.22 7.98 19.99
C LEU A 400 1.08 7.97 21.01
N LEU A 401 1.44 7.90 22.29
CA LEU A 401 0.55 8.22 23.40
C LEU A 401 1.10 9.48 24.08
N SER A 402 0.38 10.58 23.95
CA SER A 402 0.65 11.82 24.68
C SER A 402 -0.38 11.97 25.79
N ASN A 403 0.07 12.30 27.00
CA ASN A 403 -0.81 12.58 28.12
C ASN A 403 -0.27 13.77 28.91
N SER A 404 -1.08 14.82 29.03
CA SER A 404 -0.75 16.06 29.73
C SER A 404 -1.78 16.31 30.82
N HIS A 405 -1.33 16.24 32.08
CA HIS A 405 -2.12 16.58 33.26
C HIS A 405 -1.65 17.93 33.81
N ASN A 406 -2.57 18.90 33.91
CA ASN A 406 -2.36 20.16 34.61
C ASN A 406 -3.35 20.22 35.79
N ASN A 407 -2.85 20.52 36.98
CA ASN A 407 -3.67 20.58 38.20
C ASN A 407 -3.32 21.87 38.95
N SER A 408 -4.11 22.92 38.70
CA SER A 408 -3.98 24.20 39.41
C SER A 408 -4.82 24.18 40.68
N TYR A 409 -4.24 24.67 41.77
CA TYR A 409 -4.86 24.65 43.09
C TYR A 409 -4.60 25.98 43.81
N ASP A 410 -5.64 26.81 43.89
CA ASP A 410 -5.59 28.09 44.58
C ASP A 410 -6.20 27.94 45.98
N LYS A 411 -5.60 28.59 46.98
CA LYS A 411 -6.04 28.51 48.37
C LYS A 411 -5.80 29.79 49.15
N THR A 412 -6.66 30.07 50.11
CA THR A 412 -6.44 31.15 51.09
C THR A 412 -5.51 30.65 52.19
N PRO A 413 -4.37 31.31 52.43
CA PRO A 413 -3.48 30.96 53.53
C PRO A 413 -4.21 30.91 54.88
N GLY A 414 -3.85 29.94 55.74
CA GLY A 414 -4.55 29.68 57.00
C GLY A 414 -5.86 28.93 56.81
N LEU A 415 -6.91 29.61 56.32
CA LEU A 415 -8.29 29.09 56.29
C LEU A 415 -8.45 27.78 55.50
N ALA A 416 -7.69 27.59 54.42
CA ALA A 416 -7.75 26.37 53.60
C ALA A 416 -7.26 25.10 54.30
N ASN A 417 -6.51 25.23 55.41
CA ASN A 417 -5.97 24.10 56.17
C ASN A 417 -6.92 23.62 57.29
N LEU A 418 -8.04 24.32 57.53
CA LEU A 418 -8.99 23.95 58.59
C LEU A 418 -9.74 22.66 58.23
N PRO A 419 -9.91 21.71 59.18
CA PRO A 419 -10.68 20.49 58.94
C PRO A 419 -12.14 20.83 58.62
N ILE A 420 -12.76 20.02 57.77
CA ILE A 420 -14.16 20.15 57.29
C ILE A 420 -14.38 21.38 56.40
N ILE A 421 -14.12 22.60 56.91
CA ILE A 421 -14.43 23.87 56.23
C ILE A 421 -13.34 24.35 55.25
N GLY A 422 -12.10 23.86 55.34
CA GLY A 422 -11.00 24.24 54.43
C GLY A 422 -11.29 23.97 52.95
N ALA A 423 -12.23 23.07 52.65
CA ALA A 423 -12.72 22.81 51.29
C ALA A 423 -13.51 23.98 50.68
N LEU A 424 -14.06 24.88 51.50
CA LEU A 424 -14.72 26.12 51.05
C LEU A 424 -13.72 27.27 50.82
N PHE A 425 -12.45 27.08 51.18
CA PHE A 425 -11.38 28.06 51.06
C PHE A 425 -10.24 27.56 50.14
N ARG A 426 -10.59 26.66 49.21
CA ARG A 426 -9.72 26.20 48.11
C ARG A 426 -10.51 26.09 46.81
N SER A 427 -9.89 26.41 45.67
CA SER A 427 -10.38 26.03 44.34
C SER A 427 -9.42 25.02 43.69
N ASN A 428 -9.96 24.18 42.81
CA ASN A 428 -9.20 23.18 42.09
C ASN A 428 -9.62 23.17 40.63
N ALA A 429 -8.66 23.33 39.73
CA ALA A 429 -8.83 23.27 38.29
C ALA A 429 -7.94 22.14 37.75
N PHE A 430 -8.56 21.00 37.46
CA PHE A 430 -7.91 19.83 36.90
C PHE A 430 -8.18 19.75 35.40
N GLN A 431 -7.13 19.63 34.60
CA GLN A 431 -7.19 19.42 33.16
C GLN A 431 -6.33 18.22 32.77
N ARG A 432 -6.89 17.32 31.97
CA ARG A 432 -6.21 16.15 31.38
C ARG A 432 -6.47 16.15 29.87
N ASN A 433 -5.40 16.19 29.09
CA ASN A 433 -5.46 16.09 27.63
C ASN A 433 -4.67 14.85 27.20
N GLU A 434 -5.33 13.94 26.49
CA GLU A 434 -4.76 12.69 25.98
C GLU A 434 -4.85 12.65 24.47
N THR A 435 -3.81 12.18 23.80
CA THR A 435 -3.81 11.93 22.36
C THR A 435 -3.12 10.61 22.07
N GLU A 436 -3.89 9.68 21.49
CA GLU A 436 -3.45 8.39 20.98
C GLU A 436 -3.40 8.47 19.45
N LEU A 437 -2.26 8.14 18.83
CA LEU A 437 -2.08 8.04 17.39
C LEU A 437 -1.47 6.69 17.06
N VAL A 438 -1.99 6.03 16.01
CA VAL A 438 -1.43 4.80 15.44
C VAL A 438 -1.42 4.88 13.92
N ILE A 439 -0.28 4.52 13.31
CA ILE A 439 -0.14 4.36 11.86
C ILE A 439 0.15 2.89 11.54
N VAL A 440 -0.77 2.27 10.80
CA VAL A 440 -0.65 0.90 10.30
C VAL A 440 -0.54 0.94 8.78
N ILE A 441 0.32 0.11 8.20
CA ILE A 441 0.40 -0.10 6.75
C ILE A 441 0.08 -1.54 6.38
N THR A 442 -0.36 -1.78 5.14
CA THR A 442 -0.58 -3.12 4.58
C THR A 442 -0.38 -3.05 3.06
N PRO A 443 0.69 -3.64 2.51
CA PRO A 443 0.89 -3.74 1.08
C PRO A 443 0.13 -4.93 0.50
N TYR A 444 -0.22 -4.85 -0.78
CA TYR A 444 -0.77 -5.93 -1.57
C TYR A 444 -0.06 -5.96 -2.92
N LEU A 445 0.37 -7.13 -3.39
CA LEU A 445 0.74 -7.30 -4.79
C LEU A 445 -0.56 -7.32 -5.62
N VAL A 446 -0.69 -6.40 -6.58
CA VAL A 446 -1.92 -6.23 -7.37
C VAL A 446 -1.65 -6.40 -8.87
N LYS A 447 -2.70 -6.79 -9.59
CA LYS A 447 -2.71 -6.88 -11.06
C LYS A 447 -3.75 -5.89 -11.61
N PRO A 448 -3.48 -5.20 -12.74
CA PRO A 448 -4.50 -4.42 -13.43
C PRO A 448 -5.71 -5.29 -13.83
N VAL A 449 -6.89 -4.67 -13.91
CA VAL A 449 -8.07 -5.30 -14.50
C VAL A 449 -8.00 -5.24 -16.04
N ASN A 450 -8.57 -6.25 -16.70
CA ASN A 450 -8.56 -6.31 -18.17
C ASN A 450 -9.64 -5.42 -18.80
N ASN A 451 -10.76 -5.17 -18.11
CA ASN A 451 -11.83 -4.30 -18.58
C ASN A 451 -11.98 -3.10 -17.64
N ALA A 452 -12.12 -1.89 -18.20
CA ALA A 452 -12.38 -0.70 -17.39
C ALA A 452 -13.71 -0.78 -16.62
N SER A 453 -14.70 -1.53 -17.13
CA SER A 453 -16.00 -1.78 -16.50
C SER A 453 -15.93 -2.61 -15.22
N ASP A 454 -14.79 -3.26 -14.92
CA ASP A 454 -14.56 -3.98 -13.67
C ASP A 454 -14.19 -3.01 -12.51
N ILE A 455 -13.93 -1.73 -12.81
CA ILE A 455 -13.64 -0.68 -11.83
C ILE A 455 -14.93 0.03 -11.44
N ALA A 456 -15.34 -0.14 -10.18
CA ALA A 456 -16.49 0.58 -9.61
C ALA A 456 -16.08 2.00 -9.20
N LEU A 457 -16.73 3.01 -9.78
CA LEU A 457 -16.56 4.42 -9.42
C LEU A 457 -17.63 4.85 -8.40
N PRO A 458 -17.35 5.83 -7.50
CA PRO A 458 -18.35 6.42 -6.61
C PRO A 458 -19.57 6.99 -7.36
N THR A 459 -19.39 7.35 -8.63
CA THR A 459 -20.42 7.92 -9.53
C THR A 459 -21.38 6.89 -10.12
N ASP A 460 -21.06 5.60 -10.14
CA ASP A 460 -21.83 4.60 -10.93
C ASP A 460 -23.24 4.33 -10.35
N GLY A 461 -23.45 4.68 -9.08
CA GLY A 461 -24.77 4.69 -8.43
C GLY A 461 -25.41 6.08 -8.32
N ALA A 462 -24.73 7.15 -8.78
CA ALA A 462 -25.21 8.51 -8.63
C ALA A 462 -26.12 8.89 -9.80
N ARG A 463 -27.40 9.15 -9.52
CA ARG A 463 -28.33 9.77 -10.46
C ARG A 463 -28.70 11.16 -9.97
N ALA A 464 -28.64 12.13 -10.87
CA ALA A 464 -29.18 13.46 -10.60
C ALA A 464 -30.67 13.33 -10.21
N PRO A 465 -31.13 13.96 -9.12
CA PRO A 465 -32.54 13.92 -8.75
C PRO A 465 -33.38 14.58 -9.84
N SER A 466 -34.58 14.04 -10.12
CA SER A 466 -35.49 14.71 -11.05
C SER A 466 -35.97 16.04 -10.49
N ASP A 467 -36.51 16.91 -11.33
CA ASP A 467 -37.03 18.21 -10.87
C ASP A 467 -38.14 18.05 -9.83
N ILE A 468 -38.93 16.98 -9.90
CA ILE A 468 -39.95 16.63 -8.90
C ILE A 468 -39.28 16.14 -7.60
N ASP A 469 -38.28 15.26 -7.68
CA ASP A 469 -37.56 14.77 -6.49
C ASP A 469 -36.80 15.88 -5.75
N ARG A 470 -36.32 16.89 -6.49
CA ARG A 470 -35.61 18.06 -5.97
C ARG A 470 -36.56 19.10 -5.37
N VAL A 471 -37.67 19.40 -6.04
CA VAL A 471 -38.58 20.49 -5.65
C VAL A 471 -39.66 20.03 -4.67
N LEU A 472 -40.20 18.81 -4.82
CA LEU A 472 -41.30 18.29 -4.01
C LEU A 472 -40.82 17.39 -2.86
N LEU A 473 -39.81 16.54 -3.07
CA LEU A 473 -39.27 15.64 -2.03
C LEU A 473 -38.02 16.20 -1.34
N GLY A 474 -37.47 17.34 -1.81
CA GLY A 474 -36.28 17.97 -1.22
C GLY A 474 -35.00 17.13 -1.29
N THR A 475 -34.96 16.11 -2.16
CA THR A 475 -33.82 15.19 -2.24
C THR A 475 -32.74 15.71 -3.17
N LEU A 476 -31.50 15.74 -2.68
CA LEU A 476 -30.32 16.21 -3.42
C LEU A 476 -29.61 15.09 -4.20
N SER A 477 -30.08 13.85 -4.11
CA SER A 477 -29.56 12.69 -4.85
C SER A 477 -30.62 11.60 -4.92
N ALA A 478 -30.91 11.11 -6.12
CA ALA A 478 -31.79 9.96 -6.30
C ALA A 478 -30.99 8.67 -6.07
N SER A 479 -31.24 7.99 -4.95
CA SER A 479 -30.68 6.65 -4.71
C SER A 479 -31.42 5.61 -5.55
N GLY A 480 -31.06 5.53 -6.83
CA GLY A 480 -31.54 4.47 -7.71
C GLY A 480 -30.98 3.12 -7.25
N GLY A 481 -31.87 2.15 -6.98
CA GLY A 481 -31.55 0.81 -6.46
C GLY A 481 -30.77 -0.12 -7.40
N GLY A 482 -29.87 0.41 -8.24
CA GLY A 482 -28.88 -0.39 -8.93
C GLY A 482 -27.94 -1.04 -7.90
N LYS A 483 -27.65 -2.34 -8.08
CA LYS A 483 -26.67 -3.03 -7.23
C LYS A 483 -25.32 -2.33 -7.38
N ARG A 484 -24.86 -1.66 -6.31
CA ARG A 484 -23.46 -1.20 -6.22
C ARG A 484 -22.55 -2.40 -6.51
N PRO A 485 -21.58 -2.29 -7.43
CA PRO A 485 -20.60 -3.35 -7.59
C PRO A 485 -19.81 -3.47 -6.29
N VAL A 486 -19.89 -4.63 -5.64
CA VAL A 486 -19.09 -4.94 -4.46
C VAL A 486 -17.79 -5.63 -4.88
N PRO A 487 -16.64 -5.37 -4.22
CA PRO A 487 -15.41 -6.07 -4.50
C PRO A 487 -15.62 -7.59 -4.38
N THR A 488 -15.49 -8.29 -5.51
CA THR A 488 -15.63 -9.74 -5.55
C THR A 488 -14.24 -10.36 -5.48
N VAL A 489 -13.91 -10.97 -4.34
CA VAL A 489 -12.67 -11.75 -4.21
C VAL A 489 -12.67 -12.88 -5.23
N ALA A 490 -11.55 -13.03 -5.96
CA ALA A 490 -11.36 -14.16 -6.85
C ALA A 490 -11.51 -15.47 -6.05
N ARG A 491 -12.38 -16.37 -6.51
CA ARG A 491 -12.57 -17.66 -5.84
C ARG A 491 -11.24 -18.43 -5.89
N PRO A 492 -10.79 -19.04 -4.78
CA PRO A 492 -9.61 -19.89 -4.82
C PRO A 492 -9.84 -21.00 -5.83
N ALA A 493 -8.88 -21.19 -6.73
CA ALA A 493 -8.93 -22.24 -7.74
C ALA A 493 -8.74 -23.60 -7.03
N TYR A 494 -9.84 -24.22 -6.63
CA TYR A 494 -9.84 -25.62 -6.24
C TYR A 494 -9.45 -26.46 -7.47
N VAL A 495 -8.18 -26.87 -7.52
CA VAL A 495 -7.73 -27.93 -8.41
C VAL A 495 -8.51 -29.18 -8.04
N GLN A 496 -9.52 -29.52 -8.83
CA GLN A 496 -10.22 -30.79 -8.66
C GLN A 496 -9.21 -31.91 -8.93
N PRO A 497 -8.94 -32.81 -7.97
CA PRO A 497 -8.06 -33.93 -8.23
C PRO A 497 -8.67 -34.80 -9.32
N SER A 498 -7.92 -35.03 -10.40
CA SER A 498 -8.34 -35.92 -11.47
C SER A 498 -8.48 -37.35 -10.94
N VAL A 499 -9.70 -37.86 -10.98
CA VAL A 499 -10.01 -39.23 -10.55
C VAL A 499 -9.33 -40.20 -11.52
N GLY A 500 -8.21 -40.80 -11.11
CA GLY A 500 -7.45 -41.74 -11.94
C GLY A 500 -5.99 -41.97 -11.53
N ALA A 501 -5.37 -41.06 -10.77
CA ALA A 501 -4.01 -41.27 -10.27
C ALA A 501 -4.00 -42.11 -8.98
N THR A 502 -3.57 -43.37 -9.07
CA THR A 502 -3.31 -44.24 -7.91
C THR A 502 -2.18 -43.66 -7.06
N ALA A 503 -2.49 -43.17 -5.86
CA ALA A 503 -1.49 -42.75 -4.90
C ALA A 503 -0.75 -43.96 -4.30
N PRO A 504 0.58 -43.91 -4.11
CA PRO A 504 1.30 -44.95 -3.39
C PRO A 504 0.91 -44.93 -1.90
N VAL A 505 0.49 -46.08 -1.37
CA VAL A 505 0.13 -46.24 0.04
C VAL A 505 1.39 -46.19 0.90
N MET A 506 1.48 -45.22 1.82
CA MET A 506 2.56 -45.17 2.81
C MET A 506 2.37 -46.28 3.87
N PRO A 507 3.45 -46.92 4.37
CA PRO A 507 3.34 -47.91 5.43
C PRO A 507 2.93 -47.28 6.77
N VAL A 508 1.90 -47.83 7.40
CA VAL A 508 1.48 -47.44 8.76
C VAL A 508 2.46 -48.04 9.78
N PRO A 509 3.00 -47.26 10.75
CA PRO A 509 3.85 -47.82 11.79
C PRO A 509 3.06 -48.80 12.67
N ARG A 510 3.65 -49.98 12.94
CA ARG A 510 3.07 -50.97 13.86
C ARG A 510 3.21 -50.47 15.29
N SER A 511 2.13 -50.52 16.06
CA SER A 511 2.17 -50.34 17.50
C SER A 511 2.67 -51.62 18.17
N ASP A 512 3.77 -51.51 18.91
CA ASP A 512 4.39 -52.66 19.56
C ASP A 512 3.59 -53.21 20.75
N ILE A 513 3.85 -54.48 21.03
CA ILE A 513 3.05 -55.36 21.87
C ILE A 513 3.19 -55.01 23.36
N ARG A 514 2.06 -55.04 24.09
CA ARG A 514 2.01 -54.92 25.56
C ARG A 514 2.93 -55.99 26.19
N ARG A 515 3.88 -55.58 27.03
CA ARG A 515 4.55 -56.46 27.99
C ARG A 515 3.87 -56.28 29.35
N SER A 516 3.50 -57.40 29.96
CA SER A 516 2.79 -57.48 31.23
C SER A 516 3.65 -57.05 32.42
N GLU A 517 3.00 -56.47 33.43
CA GLU A 517 3.50 -56.50 34.82
C GLU A 517 3.65 -57.94 35.30
N ASP A 518 4.83 -58.28 35.78
CA ASP A 518 5.10 -59.06 37.00
C ASP A 518 6.60 -59.39 37.05
N ASP A 519 7.41 -58.61 37.79
CA ASP A 519 8.49 -59.21 38.60
C ASP A 519 9.12 -58.27 39.67
N VAL A 520 9.39 -58.87 40.83
CA VAL A 520 10.33 -58.48 41.92
C VAL A 520 10.25 -57.09 42.62
N ARG A 521 9.37 -57.01 43.63
CA ARG A 521 9.69 -56.90 45.08
C ARG A 521 10.68 -55.83 45.62
N ALA A 522 10.19 -55.01 46.56
CA ALA A 522 10.96 -54.07 47.41
C ALA A 522 11.78 -54.74 48.54
N PRO A 523 12.71 -53.99 49.18
CA PRO A 523 12.51 -53.77 50.63
C PRO A 523 12.90 -52.37 51.20
N ALA A 524 12.08 -51.93 52.16
CA ALA A 524 12.32 -51.22 53.45
C ALA A 524 13.41 -50.12 53.67
N PRO A 525 13.17 -49.15 54.58
CA PRO A 525 14.03 -47.98 54.85
C PRO A 525 14.94 -48.10 56.10
N ILE A 526 15.80 -47.10 56.31
CA ILE A 526 16.59 -46.91 57.55
C ILE A 526 16.52 -45.44 58.00
N ALA A 527 16.53 -45.16 59.31
CA ALA A 527 16.32 -43.84 59.91
C ALA A 527 17.38 -43.47 60.97
N ASN A 528 17.53 -42.16 61.24
CA ASN A 528 18.36 -41.51 62.29
C ASN A 528 19.90 -41.72 62.16
N GLY A 529 20.79 -40.82 62.60
CA GLY A 529 20.67 -39.49 63.20
C GLY A 529 21.98 -39.10 63.93
N THR A 530 22.11 -37.83 64.38
CA THR A 530 23.20 -37.22 65.22
C THR A 530 24.44 -36.60 64.53
N GLY A 531 24.96 -35.50 65.13
CA GLY A 531 26.24 -34.83 64.78
C GLY A 531 26.15 -33.29 64.66
N LYS A 532 26.88 -32.53 65.49
CA LYS A 532 26.99 -31.04 65.48
C LYS A 532 28.42 -30.58 65.15
N VAL A 533 28.64 -29.25 65.05
CA VAL A 533 29.94 -28.49 65.01
C VAL A 533 30.51 -28.33 63.58
N SER A 534 30.96 -27.17 63.05
CA SER A 534 31.14 -25.75 63.51
C SER A 534 31.12 -24.71 62.35
N LYS A 535 31.06 -23.40 62.68
CA LYS A 535 31.41 -22.20 61.84
C LYS A 535 32.86 -22.26 61.29
N PRO A 536 33.35 -21.42 60.33
CA PRO A 536 32.95 -20.03 59.95
C PRO A 536 32.76 -19.81 58.42
N GLY A 537 32.59 -18.61 57.84
CA GLY A 537 32.54 -17.23 58.36
C GLY A 537 32.09 -16.22 57.28
N THR A 538 31.73 -15.00 57.68
CA THR A 538 31.21 -13.94 56.79
C THR A 538 32.34 -13.14 56.13
N ALA A 539 32.20 -12.80 54.85
CA ALA A 539 33.03 -11.80 54.17
C ALA A 539 32.15 -10.68 53.58
N VAL A 540 32.54 -9.43 53.83
CA VAL A 540 31.86 -8.19 53.44
C VAL A 540 32.83 -7.34 52.63
N VAL A 541 32.42 -6.80 51.49
CA VAL A 541 33.07 -5.66 50.79
C VAL A 541 32.03 -4.96 49.87
N PRO A 542 32.22 -3.68 49.51
CA PRO A 542 31.15 -2.69 49.72
C PRO A 542 30.80 -1.84 48.48
N ALA A 543 29.87 -0.90 48.66
CA ALA A 543 29.52 0.12 47.67
C ALA A 543 30.37 1.40 47.82
N PRO A 544 30.58 2.15 46.72
CA PRO A 544 30.57 3.60 46.68
C PRO A 544 29.23 4.11 46.09
N GLY A 545 28.69 5.28 46.40
CA GLY A 545 29.26 6.42 47.13
C GLY A 545 29.11 7.70 46.29
N PHE A 546 27.96 8.37 46.39
CA PHE A 546 27.69 9.64 45.71
C PHE A 546 27.66 10.81 46.72
N SER A 547 28.49 11.83 46.51
CA SER A 547 28.19 13.24 46.85
C SER A 547 29.31 14.19 46.40
N ASN A 548 29.05 15.00 45.38
CA ASN A 548 28.94 16.46 45.46
C ASN A 548 28.55 17.05 44.10
#